data_AF-A0A843CID9-F1
#
_entry.id   AF-A0A843CID9-F1
#
_cell.length_a   1.000
_cell.length_b   1.000
_cell.length_c   1.000
_cell.angle_alpha   90.00
_cell.angle_beta   90.00
_cell.angle_gamma   90.00
#
_symmetry.space_group_name_H-M   'P 1'
#
loop_
_entity.id
_entity.type
_entity.pdbx_description
1 polymer ?
#
loop_
_entity_poly.entity_id
_entity_poly.type
_entity_poly.pdbx_seq_one_letter_code
_entity_poly.pdbx_strand_id
1 'polypeptide(L)'
;MGDIPNPHWPIVPGTYVVGNANAAVAVCTLTTEKLMAPLASTSGVAISGMIYTANLGITRIVQNITSNPSIRFLLVCGRDSALFQPGQSIAALSDNGVDNNQRIVGASGYDPVLKTLSDEQITQFRKQIELVDWTGEEDIETIKNKIQELSARNPGRFTSDASTNTSSPREKFVTIRPGGQREPLIYDPKGYFVITVEPDVGEIVLRHYLPDHSPAHEMRGRGATSMLLGLLHEGLVTQLSHAGYLGEELAKAQTALQFQLRYDQDRPLRRREASTATKAQEPLSRPEKLEPDSAKGLQEAANKPVPRPLNLEQFEGAQAGQKVDFVITVTDLSKEWSFQGFFLEMDEAEPFLAYNRTNHAVEVKWEPTTRIIMGKSEEIVVGGMLRIIGKKDQNQVQAEQIIILTRVARIVS
;
A
#
# COMPACT_ATOMS: atom_id res chain seq x y z
N MET A 1 50.24 2.91 -11.03
CA MET A 1 49.32 2.05 -10.25
C MET A 1 47.91 2.41 -10.70
N GLY A 2 47.23 1.49 -11.39
CA GLY A 2 45.90 1.74 -11.94
C GLY A 2 44.85 1.65 -10.84
N ASP A 3 44.21 2.77 -10.55
CA ASP A 3 43.07 2.80 -9.62
C ASP A 3 41.87 2.15 -10.30
N ILE A 4 41.52 0.98 -9.77
CA ILE A 4 40.44 0.08 -10.20
C ILE A 4 39.11 0.86 -10.13
N PRO A 5 38.18 0.74 -11.10
CA PRO A 5 36.85 1.33 -10.98
C PRO A 5 36.21 0.89 -9.66
N ASN A 6 35.58 1.85 -8.97
CA ASN A 6 34.95 1.62 -7.67
C ASN A 6 34.02 0.39 -7.77
N PRO A 7 34.26 -0.70 -7.01
CA PRO A 7 33.53 -1.97 -7.17
C PRO A 7 32.02 -1.89 -6.88
N HIS A 8 31.50 -0.71 -6.53
CA HIS A 8 30.11 -0.44 -6.17
C HIS A 8 29.43 0.59 -7.10
N TRP A 9 29.91 0.76 -8.33
CA TRP A 9 29.25 1.59 -9.34
C TRP A 9 28.26 0.77 -10.20
N PRO A 10 27.04 1.26 -10.51
CA PRO A 10 26.47 2.57 -10.13
C PRO A 10 26.08 2.67 -8.65
N ILE A 11 26.27 3.84 -8.05
CA ILE A 11 26.11 4.07 -6.60
C ILE A 11 24.65 4.29 -6.17
N VAL A 12 23.76 4.65 -7.10
CA VAL A 12 22.33 4.84 -6.85
C VAL A 12 21.50 3.89 -7.69
N PRO A 13 20.60 3.08 -7.08
CA PRO A 13 19.75 2.16 -7.80
C PRO A 13 18.73 2.88 -8.68
N GLY A 14 18.33 2.22 -9.75
CA GLY A 14 17.35 2.73 -10.71
C GLY A 14 17.03 1.71 -11.80
N THR A 15 16.25 2.15 -12.78
CA THR A 15 15.87 1.34 -13.94
C THR A 15 16.91 1.52 -15.04
N TYR A 16 17.94 0.68 -15.01
CA TYR A 16 19.02 0.70 -15.99
C TYR A 16 19.65 -0.69 -16.15
N VAL A 17 20.40 -0.85 -17.23
CA VAL A 17 21.28 -1.99 -17.48
C VAL A 17 22.71 -1.47 -17.59
N VAL A 18 23.62 -2.09 -16.85
CA VAL A 18 25.04 -1.75 -16.86
C VAL A 18 25.73 -2.48 -18.02
N GLY A 19 26.48 -1.74 -18.83
CA GLY A 19 27.35 -2.27 -19.87
C GLY A 19 28.79 -2.43 -19.37
N ASN A 20 29.76 -1.91 -20.12
CA ASN A 20 31.14 -1.86 -19.67
C ASN A 20 31.40 -0.60 -18.84
N ALA A 21 31.55 -0.73 -17.52
CA ALA A 21 31.76 0.40 -16.60
C ALA A 21 32.95 1.32 -16.95
N ASN A 22 33.92 0.86 -17.76
CA ASN A 22 35.05 1.68 -18.22
C ASN A 22 34.79 2.39 -19.56
N ALA A 23 33.62 2.22 -20.16
CA ALA A 23 33.28 2.84 -21.43
C ALA A 23 32.82 4.29 -21.26
N ALA A 24 32.78 5.03 -22.38
CA ALA A 24 32.64 6.49 -22.35
C ALA A 24 31.19 6.98 -22.48
N VAL A 25 30.27 6.14 -22.94
CA VAL A 25 28.91 6.57 -23.29
C VAL A 25 27.90 6.08 -22.25
N ALA A 26 27.15 7.00 -21.66
CA ALA A 26 25.89 6.71 -20.98
C ALA A 26 24.73 6.99 -21.93
N VAL A 27 23.68 6.16 -21.86
CA VAL A 27 22.48 6.31 -22.69
C VAL A 27 21.26 6.50 -21.79
N CYS A 28 20.48 7.54 -22.06
CA CYS A 28 19.19 7.79 -21.43
C CYS A 28 18.09 7.55 -22.46
N THR A 29 17.31 6.48 -22.29
CA THR A 29 16.27 6.07 -23.24
C THR A 29 14.89 6.66 -22.93
N LEU A 30 14.84 7.67 -22.05
CA LEU A 30 13.63 8.34 -21.59
C LEU A 30 12.56 7.32 -21.17
N THR A 31 11.38 7.35 -21.80
CA THR A 31 10.26 6.44 -21.51
C THR A 31 10.21 5.20 -22.41
N THR A 32 11.19 5.00 -23.30
CA THR A 32 11.19 3.92 -24.30
C THR A 32 11.98 2.70 -23.80
N GLU A 33 11.30 1.80 -23.09
CA GLU A 33 11.91 0.62 -22.45
C GLU A 33 12.64 -0.32 -23.42
N LYS A 34 12.07 -0.56 -24.61
CA LYS A 34 12.62 -1.49 -25.62
C LYS A 34 14.06 -1.16 -26.06
N LEU A 35 14.53 0.07 -25.86
CA LEU A 35 15.88 0.51 -26.22
C LEU A 35 16.92 0.15 -25.16
N MET A 36 16.52 0.02 -23.90
CA MET A 36 17.43 0.00 -22.76
C MET A 36 18.46 -1.16 -22.83
N ALA A 37 17.99 -2.40 -22.88
CA ALA A 37 18.85 -3.58 -22.89
C ALA A 37 19.69 -3.74 -24.20
N PRO A 38 19.11 -3.54 -25.41
CA PRO A 38 19.89 -3.60 -26.64
C PRO A 38 21.04 -2.57 -26.69
N LEU A 39 20.79 -1.34 -26.22
CA LEU A 39 21.81 -0.30 -26.22
C LEU A 39 22.86 -0.51 -25.14
N ALA A 40 22.50 -1.03 -23.96
CA ALA A 40 23.48 -1.39 -22.92
C ALA A 40 24.50 -2.44 -23.39
N SER A 41 24.07 -3.33 -24.29
CA SER A 41 24.91 -4.39 -24.86
C SER A 41 25.82 -3.90 -25.99
N THR A 42 25.70 -2.63 -26.37
CA THR A 42 26.50 -2.04 -27.45
C THR A 42 27.89 -1.66 -26.94
N SER A 43 28.93 -2.02 -27.69
CA SER A 43 30.31 -1.65 -27.36
C SER A 43 30.44 -0.13 -27.20
N GLY A 44 31.15 0.32 -26.16
CA GLY A 44 31.28 1.75 -25.85
C GLY A 44 30.25 2.30 -24.85
N VAL A 45 29.22 1.51 -24.48
CA VAL A 45 28.22 1.90 -23.48
C VAL A 45 28.59 1.42 -22.08
N ALA A 46 28.56 2.35 -21.12
CA ALA A 46 28.76 2.07 -19.70
C ALA A 46 27.46 1.75 -18.97
N ILE A 47 26.38 2.45 -19.34
CA ILE A 47 25.07 2.29 -18.72
C ILE A 47 23.99 2.78 -19.70
N SER A 48 22.87 2.07 -19.76
CA SER A 48 21.67 2.50 -20.48
C SER A 48 20.48 2.44 -19.54
N GLY A 49 19.71 3.52 -19.42
CA GLY A 49 18.63 3.59 -18.45
C GLY A 49 17.49 4.52 -18.82
N MET A 50 16.37 4.31 -18.15
CA MET A 50 15.13 5.07 -18.35
C MET A 50 14.97 6.17 -17.31
N ILE A 51 14.19 7.19 -17.68
CA ILE A 51 13.80 8.28 -16.78
C ILE A 51 12.38 8.73 -17.09
N TYR A 52 11.64 9.05 -16.02
CA TYR A 52 10.26 9.53 -16.12
C TYR A 52 10.06 10.94 -15.58
N THR A 53 10.90 11.41 -14.66
CA THR A 53 10.70 12.68 -13.95
C THR A 53 11.90 13.62 -14.10
N ALA A 54 11.64 14.92 -14.18
CA ALA A 54 12.66 15.97 -14.32
C ALA A 54 13.35 16.38 -13.01
N ASN A 55 13.21 15.58 -11.94
CA ASN A 55 13.76 15.87 -10.62
C ASN A 55 14.65 14.73 -10.09
N LEU A 56 14.08 13.79 -9.34
CA LEU A 56 14.81 12.67 -8.75
C LEU A 56 15.44 11.78 -9.82
N GLY A 57 14.77 11.59 -10.97
CA GLY A 57 15.37 10.88 -12.10
C GLY A 57 16.69 11.51 -12.56
N ILE A 58 16.69 12.84 -12.78
CA ILE A 58 17.88 13.58 -13.22
C ILE A 58 18.95 13.57 -12.13
N THR A 59 18.54 13.73 -10.87
CA THR A 59 19.44 13.62 -9.70
C THR A 59 20.23 12.32 -9.72
N ARG A 60 19.56 11.18 -9.98
CA ARG A 60 20.21 9.86 -10.04
C ARG A 60 21.16 9.72 -11.24
N ILE A 61 20.78 10.28 -12.39
CA ILE A 61 21.66 10.34 -13.57
C ILE A 61 22.95 11.09 -13.23
N VAL A 62 22.83 12.28 -12.65
CA VAL A 62 23.99 13.11 -12.26
C VAL A 62 24.88 12.38 -11.26
N GLN A 63 24.32 11.77 -10.21
CA GLN A 63 25.08 11.03 -9.20
C GLN A 63 25.82 9.82 -9.77
N ASN A 64 25.18 9.03 -10.62
CA ASN A 64 25.81 7.86 -11.23
C ASN A 64 26.86 8.27 -12.28
N ILE A 65 26.65 9.35 -13.04
CA ILE A 65 27.65 9.81 -14.02
C ILE A 65 28.86 10.44 -13.33
N THR A 66 28.65 11.35 -12.37
CA THR A 66 29.75 12.04 -11.67
C THR A 66 30.59 11.12 -10.77
N SER A 67 30.06 9.96 -10.38
CA SER A 67 30.82 8.92 -9.67
C SER A 67 31.64 8.00 -10.59
N ASN A 68 31.49 8.10 -11.91
CA ASN A 68 32.28 7.34 -12.88
C ASN A 68 32.96 8.27 -13.90
N PRO A 69 34.24 8.62 -13.70
CA PRO A 69 34.96 9.54 -14.58
C PRO A 69 35.21 8.98 -15.99
N SER A 70 34.98 7.69 -16.23
CA SER A 70 35.10 7.11 -17.57
C SER A 70 33.98 7.60 -18.49
N ILE A 71 32.81 7.97 -17.97
CA ILE A 71 31.68 8.45 -18.76
C ILE A 71 31.91 9.91 -19.16
N ARG A 72 31.97 10.14 -20.48
CA ARG A 72 32.25 11.43 -21.13
C ARG A 72 31.15 11.90 -22.08
N PHE A 73 30.17 11.04 -22.37
CA PHE A 73 29.03 11.38 -23.21
C PHE A 73 27.75 10.91 -22.54
N LEU A 74 26.69 11.71 -22.65
CA LEU A 74 25.32 11.30 -22.34
C LEU A 74 24.47 11.45 -23.60
N LEU A 75 24.05 10.33 -24.18
CA LEU A 75 23.13 10.29 -25.30
C LEU A 75 21.70 10.17 -24.78
N VAL A 76 20.86 11.17 -25.05
CA VAL A 76 19.42 11.14 -24.73
C VAL A 76 18.67 10.71 -25.99
N CYS A 77 17.85 9.68 -25.92
CA CYS A 77 17.05 9.18 -27.03
C CYS A 77 15.73 8.58 -26.55
N GLY A 78 14.85 8.21 -27.48
CA GLY A 78 13.53 7.68 -27.16
C GLY A 78 12.51 8.77 -26.89
N ARG A 79 11.33 8.37 -26.41
CA ARG A 79 10.18 9.26 -26.24
C ARG A 79 10.24 10.01 -24.93
N ASP A 80 10.13 11.33 -25.00
CA ASP A 80 10.02 12.17 -23.82
C ASP A 80 8.60 12.15 -23.22
N SER A 81 8.52 12.38 -21.90
CA SER A 81 7.23 12.52 -21.24
C SER A 81 6.60 13.85 -21.59
N ALA A 82 5.36 13.85 -22.09
CA ALA A 82 4.65 15.09 -22.42
C ALA A 82 4.48 16.03 -21.20
N LEU A 83 4.31 15.45 -20.00
CA LEU A 83 4.11 16.20 -18.76
C LEU A 83 5.43 16.51 -18.05
N PHE A 84 6.27 15.50 -17.87
CA PHE A 84 7.47 15.65 -17.04
C PHE A 84 8.68 16.17 -17.82
N GLN A 85 8.73 15.99 -19.14
CA GLN A 85 9.79 16.43 -20.06
C GLN A 85 11.23 16.29 -19.51
N PRO A 86 11.63 15.11 -18.98
CA PRO A 86 12.98 14.90 -18.47
C PRO A 86 14.07 15.08 -19.53
N GLY A 87 13.84 14.74 -20.80
CA GLY A 87 14.83 14.91 -21.87
C GLY A 87 15.22 16.37 -22.05
N GLN A 88 14.20 17.22 -22.27
CA GLN A 88 14.40 18.67 -22.35
C GLN A 88 15.03 19.24 -21.07
N SER A 89 14.65 18.75 -19.91
CA SER A 89 15.18 19.23 -18.63
C SER A 89 16.66 18.86 -18.43
N ILE A 90 17.11 17.70 -18.92
CA ILE A 90 18.54 17.32 -18.92
C ILE A 90 19.33 18.23 -19.85
N ALA A 91 18.79 18.57 -21.03
CA ALA A 91 19.40 19.52 -21.95
C ALA A 91 19.57 20.91 -21.29
N ALA A 92 18.50 21.43 -20.70
CA ALA A 92 18.54 22.68 -19.96
C ALA A 92 19.55 22.67 -18.79
N LEU A 93 19.65 21.56 -18.06
CA LEU A 93 20.65 21.40 -16.99
C LEU A 93 22.08 21.44 -17.53
N SER A 94 22.35 20.75 -18.63
CA SER A 94 23.66 20.74 -19.29
C SER A 94 24.08 22.16 -19.68
N ASP A 95 23.19 22.91 -20.31
CA ASP A 95 23.48 24.22 -20.87
C ASP A 95 23.52 25.32 -19.79
N ASN A 96 22.54 25.33 -18.88
CA ASN A 96 22.28 26.48 -18.01
C ASN A 96 22.54 26.22 -16.52
N GLY A 97 22.62 24.96 -16.09
CA GLY A 97 22.71 24.63 -14.67
C GLY A 97 21.41 24.89 -13.90
N VAL A 98 21.54 25.31 -12.64
CA VAL A 98 20.42 25.56 -11.72
C VAL A 98 20.45 26.98 -11.15
N ASP A 99 19.30 27.47 -10.67
CA ASP A 99 19.19 28.72 -9.92
C ASP A 99 19.47 28.54 -8.42
N ASN A 100 19.36 29.62 -7.64
CA ASN A 100 19.55 29.62 -6.18
C ASN A 100 18.59 28.68 -5.42
N ASN A 101 17.49 28.26 -6.04
CA ASN A 101 16.52 27.33 -5.47
C ASN A 101 16.77 25.88 -5.89
N GLN A 102 17.88 25.59 -6.58
CA GLN A 102 18.19 24.30 -7.22
C GLN A 102 17.22 23.94 -8.36
N ARG A 103 16.51 24.92 -8.94
CA ARG A 103 15.65 24.69 -10.11
C ARG A 103 16.48 24.75 -11.38
N ILE A 104 16.28 23.80 -12.28
CA ILE A 104 16.97 23.77 -13.59
C ILE A 104 16.52 24.98 -14.42
N VAL A 105 17.47 25.80 -14.83
CA VAL A 105 17.21 27.03 -15.58
C VAL A 105 16.84 26.69 -17.02
N GLY A 106 15.66 27.14 -17.46
CA GLY A 106 15.16 26.85 -18.81
C GLY A 106 14.49 25.47 -18.98
N ALA A 107 14.30 24.71 -17.90
CA ALA A 107 13.55 23.46 -17.94
C ALA A 107 12.04 23.71 -18.00
N SER A 108 11.39 23.03 -18.94
CA SER A 108 9.94 23.04 -19.20
C SER A 108 9.21 21.89 -18.50
N GLY A 109 9.95 20.89 -18.00
CA GLY A 109 9.39 19.76 -17.27
C GLY A 109 8.66 20.15 -15.99
N TYR A 110 7.81 19.25 -15.49
CA TYR A 110 7.13 19.42 -14.21
C TYR A 110 8.10 19.32 -13.04
N ASP A 111 8.08 20.33 -12.16
CA ASP A 111 8.88 20.46 -10.94
C ASP A 111 10.38 20.07 -11.06
N PRO A 112 11.16 20.74 -11.94
CA PRO A 112 12.55 20.39 -12.24
C PRO A 112 13.52 20.96 -11.20
N VAL A 113 13.45 20.44 -9.96
CA VAL A 113 14.25 20.91 -8.83
C VAL A 113 15.15 19.79 -8.31
N LEU A 114 16.45 20.06 -8.17
CA LEU A 114 17.51 19.09 -7.82
C LEU A 114 18.03 19.30 -6.39
N LYS A 115 17.12 19.33 -5.39
CA LYS A 115 17.43 19.71 -4.00
C LYS A 115 18.57 18.96 -3.32
N THR A 116 18.87 17.73 -3.74
CA THR A 116 19.86 16.86 -3.10
C THR A 116 21.24 16.91 -3.75
N LEU A 117 21.39 17.59 -4.89
CA LEU A 117 22.68 17.81 -5.54
C LEU A 117 23.35 19.08 -5.00
N SER A 118 24.68 19.06 -4.90
CA SER A 118 25.45 20.29 -4.66
C SER A 118 25.80 20.99 -5.97
N ASP A 119 26.06 22.29 -5.90
CA ASP A 119 26.46 23.10 -7.06
C ASP A 119 27.77 22.59 -7.69
N GLU A 120 28.69 22.05 -6.88
CA GLU A 120 29.93 21.42 -7.35
C GLU A 120 29.64 20.18 -8.18
N GLN A 121 28.68 19.33 -7.78
CA GLN A 121 28.32 18.14 -8.53
C GLN A 121 27.64 18.48 -9.85
N ILE A 122 26.76 19.49 -9.85
CA ILE A 122 26.14 20.00 -11.07
C ILE A 122 27.20 20.58 -12.01
N THR A 123 28.15 21.34 -11.48
CA THR A 123 29.28 21.88 -12.24
C THR A 123 30.17 20.78 -12.79
N GLN A 124 30.48 19.75 -11.99
CA GLN A 124 31.25 18.60 -12.43
C GLN A 124 30.53 17.89 -13.58
N PHE A 125 29.23 17.60 -13.42
CA PHE A 125 28.43 16.94 -14.43
C PHE A 125 28.53 17.68 -15.78
N ARG A 126 28.26 18.99 -15.78
CA ARG A 126 28.31 19.85 -16.98
C ARG A 126 29.69 19.91 -17.65
N LYS A 127 30.77 19.77 -16.87
CA LYS A 127 32.15 19.74 -17.41
C LYS A 127 32.58 18.34 -17.86
N GLN A 128 32.05 17.31 -17.23
CA GLN A 128 32.47 15.92 -17.43
C GLN A 128 31.94 15.34 -18.73
N ILE A 129 30.67 15.65 -19.06
CA ILE A 129 29.98 15.06 -20.21
C ILE A 129 29.70 16.07 -21.32
N GLU A 130 29.75 15.58 -22.56
CA GLU A 130 29.04 16.18 -23.70
C GLU A 130 27.65 15.54 -23.78
N LEU A 131 26.59 16.37 -23.74
CA LEU A 131 25.23 15.92 -23.94
C LEU A 131 24.91 15.87 -25.43
N VAL A 132 24.36 14.74 -25.88
CA VAL A 132 23.85 14.56 -27.25
C VAL A 132 22.36 14.31 -27.15
N ASP A 133 21.56 15.31 -27.53
CA ASP A 133 20.10 15.23 -27.47
C ASP A 133 19.52 14.72 -28.80
N TRP A 134 19.13 13.45 -28.80
CA TRP A 134 18.41 12.76 -29.86
C TRP A 134 17.01 12.34 -29.38
N THR A 135 16.40 13.16 -28.53
CA THR A 135 15.01 12.96 -28.07
C THR A 135 14.09 12.75 -29.27
N GLY A 136 13.27 11.71 -29.20
CA GLY A 136 12.36 11.27 -30.26
C GLY A 136 12.90 10.15 -31.14
N GLU A 137 14.22 9.94 -31.21
CA GLU A 137 14.82 8.85 -31.99
C GLU A 137 14.63 7.50 -31.29
N GLU A 138 14.10 6.50 -31.99
CA GLU A 138 13.82 5.15 -31.48
C GLU A 138 14.43 4.03 -32.34
N ASP A 139 15.09 4.36 -33.46
CA ASP A 139 15.74 3.37 -34.30
C ASP A 139 17.04 2.87 -33.67
N ILE A 140 17.06 1.61 -33.27
CA ILE A 140 18.17 1.01 -32.53
C ILE A 140 19.47 1.05 -33.31
N GLU A 141 19.44 0.78 -34.62
CA GLU A 141 20.66 0.72 -35.42
C GLU A 141 21.25 2.11 -35.65
N THR A 142 20.41 3.11 -35.89
CA THR A 142 20.81 4.52 -35.98
C THR A 142 21.44 5.00 -34.66
N ILE A 143 20.83 4.66 -33.52
CA ILE A 143 21.35 5.01 -32.19
C ILE A 143 22.68 4.28 -31.92
N LYS A 144 22.80 2.99 -32.28
CA LYS A 144 24.06 2.22 -32.16
C LYS A 144 25.18 2.83 -32.96
N ASN A 145 24.92 3.27 -34.19
CA ASN A 145 25.91 3.95 -35.02
C ASN A 145 26.39 5.23 -34.35
N LYS A 146 25.48 6.01 -33.75
CA LYS A 146 25.84 7.20 -32.98
C LYS A 146 26.69 6.87 -31.76
N ILE A 147 26.36 5.81 -31.04
CA ILE A 147 27.16 5.32 -29.90
C ILE A 147 28.59 4.99 -30.35
N GLN A 148 28.78 4.31 -31.48
CA GLN A 148 30.12 4.00 -32.00
C GLN A 148 30.91 5.27 -32.35
N GLU A 149 30.26 6.26 -32.98
CA GLU A 149 30.87 7.57 -33.27
C GLU A 149 31.36 8.26 -31.98
N LEU A 150 30.52 8.30 -30.94
CA LEU A 150 30.88 8.89 -29.65
C LEU A 150 31.98 8.11 -28.94
N SER A 151 31.92 6.77 -28.97
CA SER A 151 32.95 5.92 -28.39
C SER A 151 34.31 6.08 -29.07
N ALA A 152 34.33 6.31 -30.39
CA ALA A 152 35.56 6.59 -31.13
C ALA A 152 36.18 7.96 -30.76
N ARG A 153 35.35 8.91 -30.31
CA ARG A 153 35.76 10.24 -29.82
C ARG A 153 36.14 10.27 -28.33
N ASN A 154 36.27 9.12 -27.68
CA ASN A 154 36.55 9.03 -26.24
C ASN A 154 37.80 9.85 -25.84
N PRO A 155 37.65 10.96 -25.09
CA PRO A 155 38.77 11.80 -24.67
C PRO A 155 39.55 11.23 -23.47
N GLY A 156 39.22 10.02 -23.01
CA GLY A 156 39.76 9.42 -21.80
C GLY A 156 38.98 9.83 -20.55
N ARG A 157 39.44 9.38 -19.38
CA ARG A 157 38.78 9.64 -18.09
C ARG A 157 38.77 11.13 -17.77
N PHE A 158 37.68 11.61 -17.18
CA PHE A 158 37.58 12.97 -16.67
C PHE A 158 38.54 13.18 -15.50
N THR A 159 39.29 14.28 -15.55
CA THR A 159 40.21 14.72 -14.49
C THR A 159 39.73 16.05 -13.94
N SER A 160 39.49 16.10 -12.63
CA SER A 160 39.16 17.32 -11.90
C SER A 160 40.44 17.95 -11.33
N ASP A 161 40.60 19.27 -11.44
CA ASP A 161 41.70 20.03 -10.81
C ASP A 161 41.60 20.08 -9.27
N ALA A 162 40.47 19.65 -8.69
CA ALA A 162 40.23 19.61 -7.26
C ALA A 162 39.97 18.18 -6.78
N SER A 163 40.68 17.73 -5.74
CA SER A 163 40.29 16.57 -4.92
C SER A 163 39.04 16.90 -4.11
N THR A 164 37.91 17.05 -4.78
CA THR A 164 36.62 17.19 -4.11
C THR A 164 36.12 15.81 -3.71
N ASN A 165 36.30 15.48 -2.44
CA ASN A 165 35.51 14.44 -1.77
C ASN A 165 34.04 14.90 -1.74
N THR A 166 33.32 14.79 -2.87
CA THR A 166 31.89 15.07 -2.97
C THR A 166 31.12 13.93 -2.30
N SER A 167 31.06 13.93 -0.98
CA SER A 167 30.02 13.17 -0.28
C SER A 167 28.71 13.93 -0.44
N SER A 168 27.89 13.58 -1.44
CA SER A 168 26.51 14.05 -1.50
C SER A 168 25.80 13.70 -0.19
N PRO A 169 24.94 14.57 0.34
CA PRO A 169 24.06 14.20 1.43
C PRO A 169 23.25 12.97 1.00
N ARG A 170 23.40 11.84 1.70
CA ARG A 170 22.52 10.69 1.50
C ARG A 170 21.10 11.09 1.89
N GLU A 171 20.12 10.67 1.10
CA GLU A 171 18.71 10.85 1.42
C GLU A 171 18.43 10.29 2.83
N LYS A 172 17.85 11.12 3.70
CA LYS A 172 17.48 10.73 5.05
C LYS A 172 15.97 10.50 5.09
N PHE A 173 15.57 9.25 5.07
CA PHE A 173 14.18 8.85 5.25
C PHE A 173 13.87 8.60 6.72
N VAL A 174 12.68 9.01 7.16
CA VAL A 174 12.14 8.60 8.47
C VAL A 174 11.50 7.23 8.29
N THR A 175 12.06 6.20 8.95
CA THR A 175 11.51 4.84 8.88
C THR A 175 10.24 4.73 9.71
N ILE A 176 9.18 4.24 9.09
CA ILE A 176 7.96 3.79 9.77
C ILE A 176 7.86 2.26 9.68
N ARG A 177 7.24 1.63 10.69
CA ARG A 177 6.97 0.17 10.66
C ARG A 177 5.60 -0.07 10.01
N PRO A 178 5.43 -1.17 9.24
CA PRO A 178 4.09 -1.63 8.87
C PRO A 178 3.23 -1.79 10.13
N GLY A 179 2.00 -1.30 10.08
CA GLY A 179 1.09 -1.28 11.22
C GLY A 179 -0.29 -0.72 10.83
N GLY A 180 -1.19 -0.67 11.82
CA GLY A 180 -2.62 -0.38 11.62
C GLY A 180 -3.46 -1.65 11.70
N GLN A 181 -4.68 -1.53 12.23
CA GLN A 181 -5.67 -2.62 12.17
C GLN A 181 -6.65 -2.30 11.06
N ARG A 182 -7.04 -3.32 10.29
CA ARG A 182 -8.15 -3.19 9.35
C ARG A 182 -9.41 -2.91 10.17
N GLU A 183 -9.99 -1.74 9.99
CA GLU A 183 -11.29 -1.41 10.56
C GLU A 183 -12.34 -2.30 9.89
N PRO A 184 -13.14 -3.08 10.64
CA PRO A 184 -14.27 -3.82 10.11
C PRO A 184 -15.15 -2.98 9.18
N LEU A 185 -15.57 -3.56 8.05
CA LEU A 185 -16.42 -2.90 7.05
C LEU A 185 -17.77 -2.42 7.59
N ILE A 186 -18.20 -2.95 8.72
CA ILE A 186 -19.43 -2.54 9.43
C ILE A 186 -19.29 -1.10 9.96
N TYR A 187 -18.07 -0.54 9.98
CA TYR A 187 -17.79 0.74 10.62
C TYR A 187 -17.88 1.96 9.73
N ASP A 188 -18.01 1.85 8.40
CA ASP A 188 -18.26 3.06 7.60
C ASP A 188 -19.71 3.52 7.83
N PRO A 189 -19.94 4.75 8.34
CA PRO A 189 -21.28 5.31 8.54
C PRO A 189 -22.19 5.27 7.31
N LYS A 190 -21.62 5.18 6.10
CA LYS A 190 -22.41 5.12 4.88
C LYS A 190 -22.83 3.72 4.47
N GLY A 191 -22.27 2.68 5.09
CA GLY A 191 -22.62 1.29 4.87
C GLY A 191 -21.48 0.45 4.31
N TYR A 192 -21.82 -0.61 3.57
CA TYR A 192 -20.84 -1.58 3.07
C TYR A 192 -21.04 -1.92 1.60
N PHE A 193 -20.02 -2.52 1.00
CA PHE A 193 -19.99 -2.85 -0.42
C PHE A 193 -19.82 -4.35 -0.64
N VAL A 194 -20.57 -4.86 -1.61
CA VAL A 194 -20.44 -6.23 -2.14
C VAL A 194 -19.94 -6.14 -3.56
N ILE A 195 -18.82 -6.81 -3.84
CA ILE A 195 -18.22 -6.86 -5.16
C ILE A 195 -18.44 -8.24 -5.76
N THR A 196 -18.89 -8.28 -7.00
CA THR A 196 -19.07 -9.49 -7.80
C THR A 196 -18.36 -9.30 -9.13
N VAL A 197 -17.69 -10.34 -9.60
CA VAL A 197 -17.15 -10.38 -10.97
C VAL A 197 -18.09 -11.23 -11.81
N GLU A 198 -18.53 -10.70 -12.95
CA GLU A 198 -19.37 -11.35 -13.95
C GLU A 198 -18.53 -11.59 -15.23
N PRO A 199 -17.73 -12.69 -15.30
CA PRO A 199 -16.74 -12.85 -16.36
C PRO A 199 -17.35 -13.02 -17.75
N ASP A 200 -18.55 -13.59 -17.83
CA ASP A 200 -19.25 -13.84 -19.09
C ASP A 200 -19.77 -12.52 -19.71
N VAL A 201 -20.08 -11.54 -18.87
CA VAL A 201 -20.46 -10.17 -19.27
C VAL A 201 -19.21 -9.29 -19.46
N GLY A 202 -18.09 -9.66 -18.82
CA GLY A 202 -16.86 -8.89 -18.87
C GLY A 202 -16.93 -7.68 -17.93
N GLU A 203 -17.61 -7.77 -16.79
CA GLU A 203 -17.84 -6.65 -15.87
C GLU A 203 -17.63 -7.03 -14.40
N ILE A 204 -17.33 -6.00 -13.60
CA ILE A 204 -17.38 -6.00 -12.14
C ILE A 204 -18.67 -5.28 -11.75
N VAL A 205 -19.43 -5.90 -10.86
CA VAL A 205 -20.63 -5.31 -10.26
C VAL A 205 -20.32 -5.01 -8.80
N LEU A 206 -20.48 -3.75 -8.43
CA LEU A 206 -20.32 -3.28 -7.05
C LEU A 206 -21.68 -2.79 -6.55
N ARG A 207 -22.12 -3.31 -5.41
CA ARG A 207 -23.37 -2.94 -4.77
C ARG A 207 -23.11 -2.35 -3.40
N HIS A 208 -23.69 -1.20 -3.16
CA HIS A 208 -23.65 -0.48 -1.90
C HIS A 208 -24.94 -0.74 -1.11
N TYR A 209 -24.79 -1.06 0.17
CA TYR A 209 -25.87 -1.25 1.12
C TYR A 209 -25.69 -0.28 2.28
N LEU A 210 -26.77 0.38 2.70
CA LEU A 210 -26.77 1.25 3.88
C LEU A 210 -26.53 0.43 5.17
N PRO A 211 -26.25 1.08 6.32
CA PRO A 211 -26.08 0.38 7.60
C PRO A 211 -27.28 -0.47 8.03
N ASP A 212 -28.48 -0.16 7.53
CA ASP A 212 -29.72 -0.94 7.76
C ASP A 212 -29.89 -2.11 6.76
N HIS A 213 -28.85 -2.43 5.98
CA HIS A 213 -28.82 -3.45 4.94
C HIS A 213 -29.72 -3.18 3.73
N SER A 214 -30.34 -2.00 3.64
CA SER A 214 -31.12 -1.64 2.45
C SER A 214 -30.20 -1.38 1.25
N PRO A 215 -30.54 -1.87 0.04
CA PRO A 215 -29.78 -1.56 -1.17
C PRO A 215 -29.83 -0.06 -1.46
N ALA A 216 -28.68 0.52 -1.79
CA ALA A 216 -28.58 1.95 -2.05
C ALA A 216 -28.14 2.26 -3.49
N HIS A 217 -26.96 1.78 -3.88
CA HIS A 217 -26.36 2.11 -5.17
C HIS A 217 -25.78 0.86 -5.83
N GLU A 218 -25.83 0.79 -7.16
CA GLU A 218 -25.11 -0.22 -7.95
C GLU A 218 -24.20 0.50 -8.95
N MET A 219 -23.00 -0.03 -9.14
CA MET A 219 -22.04 0.43 -10.14
C MET A 219 -21.51 -0.76 -10.91
N ARG A 220 -21.49 -0.63 -12.24
CA ARG A 220 -20.89 -1.61 -13.15
C ARG A 220 -19.68 -0.99 -13.82
N GLY A 221 -18.61 -1.76 -13.97
CA GLY A 221 -17.39 -1.27 -14.59
C GLY A 221 -16.34 -2.36 -14.81
N ARG A 222 -15.21 -1.97 -15.40
CA ARG A 222 -14.08 -2.89 -15.67
C ARG A 222 -12.78 -2.46 -14.98
N GLY A 223 -12.70 -1.20 -14.56
CA GLY A 223 -11.50 -0.60 -14.00
C GLY A 223 -11.67 -0.26 -12.52
N ALA A 224 -10.76 -0.75 -11.69
CA ALA A 224 -10.73 -0.51 -10.25
C ALA A 224 -10.63 0.98 -9.92
N THR A 225 -9.72 1.70 -10.57
CA THR A 225 -9.52 3.14 -10.37
C THR A 225 -10.78 3.93 -10.71
N SER A 226 -11.40 3.68 -11.86
CA SER A 226 -12.62 4.39 -12.26
C SER A 226 -13.77 4.14 -11.29
N MET A 227 -13.91 2.90 -10.82
CA MET A 227 -14.99 2.54 -9.88
C MET A 227 -14.75 3.18 -8.51
N LEU A 228 -13.52 3.11 -7.98
CA LEU A 228 -13.17 3.75 -6.71
C LEU A 228 -13.38 5.26 -6.76
N LEU A 229 -12.94 5.92 -7.83
CA LEU A 229 -13.15 7.36 -8.01
C LEU A 229 -14.64 7.72 -8.11
N GLY A 230 -15.46 6.86 -8.72
CA GLY A 230 -16.91 7.02 -8.72
C GLY A 230 -17.50 6.99 -7.31
N LEU A 231 -17.06 6.05 -6.46
CA LEU A 231 -17.52 5.98 -5.05
C LEU A 231 -17.11 7.21 -4.24
N LEU A 232 -15.89 7.70 -4.45
CA LEU A 232 -15.37 8.89 -3.78
C LEU A 232 -16.08 10.17 -4.26
N HIS A 233 -16.38 10.26 -5.56
CA HIS A 233 -17.13 11.38 -6.14
C HIS A 233 -18.54 11.49 -5.55
N GLU A 234 -19.24 10.36 -5.44
CA GLU A 234 -20.56 10.27 -4.79
C GLU A 234 -20.47 10.35 -3.26
N GLY A 235 -19.25 10.45 -2.71
CA GLY A 235 -18.98 10.54 -1.29
C GLY A 235 -19.43 9.31 -0.51
N LEU A 236 -19.57 8.13 -1.11
CA LEU A 236 -20.12 6.93 -0.47
C LEU A 236 -19.15 6.25 0.52
N VAL A 237 -17.93 6.76 0.64
CA VAL A 237 -16.89 6.27 1.55
C VAL A 237 -16.43 7.43 2.42
N THR A 238 -16.44 7.25 3.73
CA THR A 238 -16.09 8.33 4.68
C THR A 238 -14.77 8.10 5.40
N GLN A 239 -14.27 6.85 5.39
CA GLN A 239 -13.02 6.47 6.06
C GLN A 239 -11.91 6.17 5.05
N LEU A 240 -10.70 6.70 5.30
CA LEU A 240 -9.54 6.46 4.43
C LEU A 240 -9.12 4.98 4.43
N SER A 241 -9.29 4.29 5.56
CA SER A 241 -9.09 2.84 5.70
C SER A 241 -10.02 2.05 4.78
N HIS A 242 -11.31 2.42 4.73
CA HIS A 242 -12.31 1.80 3.87
C HIS A 242 -12.05 2.10 2.39
N ALA A 243 -11.63 3.32 2.05
CA ALA A 243 -11.20 3.65 0.69
C ALA A 243 -10.00 2.80 0.25
N GLY A 244 -9.01 2.61 1.14
CA GLY A 244 -7.87 1.72 0.91
C GLY A 244 -8.28 0.27 0.69
N TYR A 245 -9.22 -0.24 1.51
CA TYR A 245 -9.79 -1.57 1.35
C TYR A 245 -10.50 -1.76 0.00
N LEU A 246 -11.38 -0.82 -0.37
CA LEU A 246 -12.12 -0.89 -1.63
C LEU A 246 -11.18 -0.84 -2.84
N GLY A 247 -10.11 -0.04 -2.76
CA GLY A 247 -9.05 -0.04 -3.76
C GLY A 247 -8.40 -1.42 -3.93
N GLU A 248 -8.09 -2.11 -2.83
CA GLU A 248 -7.53 -3.47 -2.86
C GLU A 248 -8.51 -4.47 -3.49
N GLU A 249 -9.77 -4.48 -3.05
CA GLU A 249 -10.78 -5.43 -3.54
C GLU A 249 -11.14 -5.19 -5.00
N LEU A 250 -11.31 -3.94 -5.42
CA LEU A 250 -11.56 -3.60 -6.82
C LEU A 250 -10.38 -3.97 -7.72
N ALA A 251 -9.14 -3.76 -7.27
CA ALA A 251 -7.95 -4.18 -8.01
C ALA A 251 -7.87 -5.71 -8.15
N LYS A 252 -8.23 -6.46 -7.09
CA LYS A 252 -8.37 -7.93 -7.15
C LYS A 252 -9.46 -8.35 -8.13
N ALA A 253 -10.64 -7.71 -8.09
CA ALA A 253 -11.74 -7.99 -9.00
C ALA A 253 -11.37 -7.71 -10.47
N GLN A 254 -10.70 -6.58 -10.76
CA GLN A 254 -10.19 -6.26 -12.09
C GLN A 254 -9.18 -7.30 -12.58
N THR A 255 -8.23 -7.69 -11.72
CA THR A 255 -7.25 -8.74 -12.05
C THR A 255 -7.97 -10.06 -12.33
N ALA A 256 -8.95 -10.43 -11.52
CA ALA A 256 -9.72 -11.64 -11.71
C ALA A 256 -10.47 -11.65 -13.04
N LEU A 257 -11.07 -10.53 -13.42
CA LEU A 257 -11.74 -10.36 -14.70
C LEU A 257 -10.77 -10.49 -15.88
N GLN A 258 -9.61 -9.82 -15.81
CA GLN A 258 -8.61 -9.82 -16.87
C GLN A 258 -7.99 -11.20 -17.12
N PHE A 259 -7.74 -11.96 -16.04
CA PHE A 259 -7.07 -13.26 -16.11
C PHE A 259 -8.02 -14.46 -15.94
N GLN A 260 -9.33 -14.23 -15.97
CA GLN A 260 -10.36 -15.28 -15.81
C GLN A 260 -10.19 -16.10 -14.51
N LEU A 261 -9.81 -15.42 -13.42
CA LEU A 261 -9.63 -16.04 -12.11
C LEU A 261 -10.94 -15.98 -11.29
N ARG A 262 -11.02 -16.84 -10.28
CA ARG A 262 -12.07 -16.78 -9.27
C ARG A 262 -11.76 -15.64 -8.29
N TYR A 263 -12.71 -14.73 -8.16
CA TYR A 263 -12.75 -13.70 -7.15
C TYR A 263 -13.70 -14.11 -6.02
N ASP A 264 -13.21 -14.09 -4.79
CA ASP A 264 -14.04 -14.06 -3.59
C ASP A 264 -13.49 -12.92 -2.71
N GLN A 265 -14.35 -11.98 -2.34
CA GLN A 265 -13.97 -10.84 -1.51
C GLN A 265 -13.29 -11.31 -0.21
N ASP A 266 -12.27 -10.58 0.25
CA ASP A 266 -11.43 -10.92 1.41
C ASP A 266 -10.62 -12.22 1.30
N ARG A 267 -10.63 -12.89 0.14
CA ARG A 267 -9.83 -14.09 -0.11
C ARG A 267 -8.77 -13.83 -1.19
N PRO A 268 -7.67 -14.60 -1.18
CA PRO A 268 -6.73 -14.60 -2.30
C PRO A 268 -7.42 -15.04 -3.60
N LEU A 269 -6.96 -14.49 -4.73
CA LEU A 269 -7.40 -14.94 -6.06
C LEU A 269 -7.05 -16.41 -6.27
N ARG A 270 -7.98 -17.14 -6.88
CA ARG A 270 -7.83 -18.58 -7.16
C ARG A 270 -8.09 -18.88 -8.63
N ARG A 271 -7.58 -20.00 -9.11
CA ARG A 271 -7.97 -20.49 -10.45
C ARG A 271 -9.46 -20.80 -10.45
N ARG A 272 -10.14 -20.49 -11.56
CA ARG A 272 -11.53 -20.88 -11.75
C ARG A 272 -11.59 -22.39 -11.97
N GLU A 273 -12.41 -23.08 -11.21
CA GLU A 273 -12.67 -24.51 -11.45
C GLU A 273 -13.47 -24.62 -12.75
N ALA A 274 -13.07 -25.53 -13.65
CA ALA A 274 -13.82 -25.79 -14.86
C ALA A 274 -15.18 -26.41 -14.48
N SER A 275 -16.27 -25.79 -14.92
CA SER A 275 -17.62 -26.32 -14.73
C SER A 275 -17.78 -27.67 -15.44
N THR A 276 -17.78 -28.77 -14.70
CA THR A 276 -18.37 -30.05 -15.13
C THR A 276 -19.87 -29.99 -14.94
N ALA A 277 -20.63 -29.87 -16.03
CA ALA A 277 -22.08 -29.98 -15.99
C ALA A 277 -22.52 -31.46 -15.84
N THR A 278 -23.30 -31.71 -14.78
CA THR A 278 -24.33 -32.74 -14.59
C THR A 278 -23.96 -34.23 -14.69
N LYS A 279 -24.05 -34.94 -13.55
CA LYS A 279 -24.75 -36.24 -13.41
C LYS A 279 -25.22 -36.45 -11.96
N ALA A 280 -26.39 -37.08 -11.85
CA ALA A 280 -27.26 -37.21 -10.67
C ALA A 280 -26.74 -38.14 -9.54
N GLN A 281 -27.38 -38.00 -8.36
CA GLN A 281 -27.53 -38.88 -7.16
C GLN A 281 -27.07 -40.35 -7.32
N GLU A 282 -26.50 -41.09 -6.35
CA GLU A 282 -26.60 -41.24 -4.87
C GLU A 282 -25.58 -42.37 -4.45
N PRO A 283 -25.51 -42.95 -3.22
CA PRO A 283 -25.39 -42.45 -1.84
C PRO A 283 -24.13 -43.01 -1.07
N LEU A 284 -23.98 -42.54 0.17
CA LEU A 284 -23.03 -42.89 1.26
C LEU A 284 -22.29 -44.24 1.24
N SER A 285 -20.98 -44.19 1.49
CA SER A 285 -20.27 -45.17 2.34
C SER A 285 -19.03 -44.53 3.03
N ARG A 286 -18.83 -44.89 4.29
CA ARG A 286 -17.75 -44.51 5.22
C ARG A 286 -17.12 -45.84 5.71
N PRO A 287 -15.98 -45.87 6.42
CA PRO A 287 -14.68 -45.21 6.25
C PRO A 287 -13.53 -46.25 6.16
N GLU A 288 -12.30 -45.83 5.82
CA GLU A 288 -11.12 -46.50 6.40
C GLU A 288 -9.92 -45.54 6.56
N LYS A 289 -9.22 -45.74 7.68
CA LYS A 289 -8.24 -44.86 8.34
C LYS A 289 -6.85 -44.98 7.72
N LEU A 290 -6.05 -43.90 7.82
CA LEU A 290 -4.65 -43.90 8.33
C LEU A 290 -4.16 -42.44 8.49
N GLU A 291 -3.86 -42.07 9.74
CA GLU A 291 -3.16 -40.85 10.22
C GLU A 291 -1.63 -41.12 10.25
N PRO A 292 -0.73 -40.20 10.68
CA PRO A 292 -0.67 -38.72 10.62
C PRO A 292 0.71 -38.22 10.10
N ASP A 293 0.85 -36.94 9.71
CA ASP A 293 1.65 -35.97 10.48
C ASP A 293 1.81 -34.58 9.81
N SER A 294 1.87 -33.56 10.67
CA SER A 294 2.41 -32.20 10.44
C SER A 294 1.61 -31.16 9.63
N ALA A 295 0.44 -30.72 10.13
CA ALA A 295 -0.12 -29.40 9.73
C ALA A 295 -1.10 -28.75 10.76
N LYS A 296 -1.01 -29.08 12.05
CA LYS A 296 -1.78 -28.39 13.10
C LYS A 296 -1.06 -27.11 13.53
N GLY A 297 -1.45 -25.97 12.95
CA GLY A 297 -0.94 -24.69 13.45
C GLY A 297 -1.66 -23.42 12.97
N LEU A 298 -2.34 -23.42 11.82
CA LEU A 298 -2.77 -22.14 11.21
C LEU A 298 -4.21 -22.08 10.68
N GLN A 299 -5.07 -23.09 10.95
CA GLN A 299 -6.39 -23.19 10.31
C GLN A 299 -7.62 -22.89 11.21
N GLU A 300 -7.47 -22.50 12.48
CA GLU A 300 -8.63 -22.39 13.39
C GLU A 300 -9.15 -20.96 13.69
N ALA A 301 -8.54 -19.90 13.16
CA ALA A 301 -8.92 -18.53 13.57
C ALA A 301 -9.90 -17.78 12.65
N ALA A 302 -10.18 -18.26 11.43
CA ALA A 302 -10.79 -17.43 10.39
C ALA A 302 -12.29 -17.70 10.09
N ASN A 303 -13.03 -18.41 10.96
CA ASN A 303 -14.45 -18.69 10.72
C ASN A 303 -15.28 -18.94 11.99
N LYS A 304 -14.95 -18.29 13.12
CA LYS A 304 -15.83 -18.35 14.29
C LYS A 304 -16.94 -17.30 14.15
N PRO A 305 -18.23 -17.68 14.21
CA PRO A 305 -19.32 -16.70 14.30
C PRO A 305 -19.06 -15.80 15.53
N VAL A 306 -19.36 -14.50 15.41
CA VAL A 306 -19.26 -13.56 16.55
C VAL A 306 -20.10 -14.14 17.68
N PRO A 307 -19.51 -14.51 18.83
CA PRO A 307 -20.26 -15.12 19.90
C PRO A 307 -21.32 -14.13 20.39
N ARG A 308 -22.53 -14.63 20.65
CA ARG A 308 -23.58 -13.81 21.26
C ARG A 308 -23.20 -13.52 22.72
N PRO A 309 -23.37 -12.28 23.20
CA PRO A 309 -23.23 -12.03 24.63
C PRO A 309 -24.27 -12.86 25.39
N LEU A 310 -23.92 -13.24 26.62
CA LEU A 310 -24.81 -13.93 27.54
C LEU A 310 -26.04 -13.08 27.82
N ASN A 311 -27.20 -13.73 27.99
CA ASN A 311 -28.36 -13.09 28.60
C ASN A 311 -28.22 -13.05 30.13
N LEU A 312 -29.16 -12.41 30.83
CA LEU A 312 -29.06 -12.20 32.26
C LEU A 312 -29.05 -13.54 33.03
N GLU A 313 -29.92 -14.48 32.66
CA GLU A 313 -30.00 -15.80 33.29
C GLU A 313 -28.69 -16.58 33.18
N GLN A 314 -28.07 -16.57 32.00
CA GLN A 314 -26.77 -17.21 31.77
C GLN A 314 -25.64 -16.52 32.54
N PHE A 315 -25.68 -15.20 32.65
CA PHE A 315 -24.69 -14.43 33.42
C PHE A 315 -24.81 -14.71 34.93
N GLU A 316 -26.02 -14.73 35.48
CA GLU A 316 -26.29 -15.04 36.88
C GLU A 316 -25.89 -16.47 37.23
N GLY A 317 -26.18 -17.43 36.34
CA GLY A 317 -25.80 -18.84 36.48
C GLY A 317 -24.30 -19.14 36.35
N ALA A 318 -23.49 -18.19 35.87
CA ALA A 318 -22.04 -18.38 35.71
C ALA A 318 -21.32 -18.52 37.07
N GLN A 319 -20.43 -19.50 37.18
CA GLN A 319 -19.65 -19.78 38.39
C GLN A 319 -18.49 -18.79 38.58
N ALA A 320 -17.99 -18.66 39.81
CA ALA A 320 -16.79 -17.87 40.08
C ALA A 320 -15.58 -18.42 39.28
N GLY A 321 -14.83 -17.53 38.65
CA GLY A 321 -13.73 -17.83 37.75
C GLY A 321 -14.14 -18.15 36.30
N GLN A 322 -15.45 -18.31 36.01
CA GLN A 322 -15.94 -18.56 34.65
C GLN A 322 -15.79 -17.32 33.77
N LYS A 323 -15.42 -17.55 32.50
CA LYS A 323 -15.37 -16.50 31.49
C LYS A 323 -16.79 -16.09 31.07
N VAL A 324 -17.07 -14.80 31.16
CA VAL A 324 -18.35 -14.18 30.81
C VAL A 324 -18.14 -13.15 29.70
N ASP A 325 -19.16 -13.00 28.87
CA ASP A 325 -19.23 -12.06 27.75
C ASP A 325 -20.62 -11.42 27.76
N PHE A 326 -20.73 -10.14 28.07
CA PHE A 326 -22.01 -9.48 28.30
C PHE A 326 -21.94 -7.99 27.99
N VAL A 327 -23.10 -7.32 27.97
CA VAL A 327 -23.20 -5.89 27.64
C VAL A 327 -23.79 -5.14 28.83
N ILE A 328 -23.28 -3.92 29.08
CA ILE A 328 -23.77 -3.03 30.13
C ILE A 328 -23.91 -1.59 29.64
N THR A 329 -24.67 -0.79 30.39
CA THR A 329 -24.55 0.67 30.37
C THR A 329 -23.91 1.15 31.67
N VAL A 330 -22.89 2.01 31.56
CA VAL A 330 -22.14 2.51 32.71
C VAL A 330 -22.99 3.50 33.51
N THR A 331 -23.07 3.31 34.82
CA THR A 331 -23.84 4.17 35.73
C THR A 331 -22.97 4.93 36.72
N ASP A 332 -21.82 4.38 37.09
CA ASP A 332 -20.87 5.02 38.00
C ASP A 332 -19.42 4.72 37.59
N LEU A 333 -18.58 5.74 37.64
CA LEU A 333 -17.13 5.73 37.32
C LEU A 333 -16.31 6.40 38.43
N SER A 334 -16.87 6.53 39.64
CA SER A 334 -16.25 7.23 40.76
C SER A 334 -14.97 6.57 41.30
N LYS A 335 -14.77 5.28 41.05
CA LYS A 335 -13.59 4.52 41.51
C LYS A 335 -12.56 4.40 40.40
N GLU A 336 -11.30 4.63 40.73
CA GLU A 336 -10.19 4.35 39.81
C GLU A 336 -10.16 2.85 39.48
N TRP A 337 -10.04 2.51 38.19
CA TRP A 337 -9.96 1.12 37.72
C TRP A 337 -11.20 0.25 37.99
N SER A 338 -12.36 0.87 38.24
CA SER A 338 -13.62 0.16 38.36
C SER A 338 -14.81 1.02 37.95
N PHE A 339 -15.86 0.39 37.42
CA PHE A 339 -17.14 1.07 37.16
C PHE A 339 -18.32 0.15 37.48
N GLN A 340 -19.45 0.76 37.80
CA GLN A 340 -20.72 0.07 37.90
C GLN A 340 -21.54 0.31 36.64
N GLY A 341 -22.38 -0.65 36.29
CA GLY A 341 -23.35 -0.50 35.22
C GLY A 341 -24.53 -1.44 35.37
N PHE A 342 -25.58 -1.16 34.60
CA PHE A 342 -26.72 -2.06 34.46
C PHE A 342 -26.50 -3.01 33.28
N PHE A 343 -26.81 -4.28 33.50
CA PHE A 343 -26.79 -5.31 32.47
C PHE A 343 -27.80 -5.00 31.37
N LEU A 344 -27.41 -5.24 30.12
CA LEU A 344 -28.20 -5.02 28.94
C LEU A 344 -28.41 -6.34 28.19
N GLU A 345 -29.66 -6.68 27.91
CA GLU A 345 -30.01 -7.87 27.13
C GLU A 345 -30.16 -7.52 25.66
N MET A 346 -29.58 -8.35 24.79
CA MET A 346 -29.65 -8.14 23.36
C MET A 346 -31.08 -8.29 22.86
N ASP A 347 -31.54 -7.34 22.06
CA ASP A 347 -32.84 -7.42 21.41
C ASP A 347 -32.83 -8.50 20.32
N GLU A 348 -33.89 -9.33 20.25
CA GLU A 348 -33.97 -10.40 19.27
C GLU A 348 -34.28 -9.91 17.84
N ALA A 349 -34.95 -8.76 17.71
CA ALA A 349 -35.29 -8.17 16.41
C ALA A 349 -34.10 -7.42 15.79
N GLU A 350 -33.25 -6.80 16.61
CA GLU A 350 -32.06 -6.05 16.18
C GLU A 350 -30.78 -6.53 16.91
N PRO A 351 -30.31 -7.77 16.64
CA PRO A 351 -29.18 -8.36 17.35
C PRO A 351 -27.91 -7.54 17.16
N PHE A 352 -27.14 -7.39 18.25
CA PHE A 352 -25.91 -6.58 18.34
C PHE A 352 -26.05 -5.07 18.18
N LEU A 353 -27.24 -4.57 17.79
CA LEU A 353 -27.49 -3.15 17.55
C LEU A 353 -28.44 -2.54 18.59
N ALA A 354 -29.40 -3.30 19.08
CA ALA A 354 -30.33 -2.87 20.11
C ALA A 354 -30.24 -3.75 21.37
N TYR A 355 -30.37 -3.10 22.52
CA TYR A 355 -30.34 -3.78 23.81
C TYR A 355 -31.39 -3.22 24.77
N ASN A 356 -32.06 -4.11 25.50
CA ASN A 356 -33.04 -3.79 26.53
C ASN A 356 -32.35 -3.62 27.89
N ARG A 357 -32.72 -2.57 28.63
CA ARG A 357 -32.12 -2.29 29.94
C ARG A 357 -32.72 -3.19 31.02
N THR A 358 -31.85 -3.83 31.80
CA THR A 358 -32.26 -4.55 33.02
C THR A 358 -31.95 -3.73 34.27
N ASN A 359 -32.47 -4.17 35.42
CA ASN A 359 -32.16 -3.60 36.74
C ASN A 359 -31.00 -4.33 37.45
N HIS A 360 -30.32 -5.27 36.78
CA HIS A 360 -29.22 -6.02 37.37
C HIS A 360 -27.93 -5.20 37.33
N ALA A 361 -27.43 -4.82 38.50
CA ALA A 361 -26.20 -4.04 38.63
C ALA A 361 -24.96 -4.94 38.67
N VAL A 362 -23.93 -4.59 37.91
CA VAL A 362 -22.65 -5.30 37.86
C VAL A 362 -21.51 -4.33 38.13
N GLU A 363 -20.57 -4.71 39.00
CA GLU A 363 -19.30 -3.98 39.16
C GLU A 363 -18.24 -4.63 38.27
N VAL A 364 -17.60 -3.83 37.43
CA VAL A 364 -16.52 -4.27 36.54
C VAL A 364 -15.22 -3.62 37.03
N LYS A 365 -14.18 -4.45 37.18
CA LYS A 365 -12.82 -4.04 37.48
C LYS A 365 -11.95 -4.23 36.25
N TRP A 366 -11.01 -3.33 36.03
CA TRP A 366 -10.13 -3.33 34.87
C TRP A 366 -8.75 -2.79 35.25
N GLU A 367 -7.76 -2.95 34.38
CA GLU A 367 -6.38 -2.54 34.62
C GLU A 367 -5.88 -1.69 33.44
N PRO A 368 -4.76 -0.95 33.58
CA PRO A 368 -4.14 -0.23 32.46
C PRO A 368 -3.79 -1.13 31.26
N THR A 369 -3.61 -2.43 31.50
CA THR A 369 -3.30 -3.45 30.50
C THR A 369 -4.54 -4.11 29.89
N THR A 370 -5.74 -3.84 30.42
CA THR A 370 -7.00 -4.36 29.88
C THR A 370 -7.18 -3.89 28.43
N ARG A 371 -7.50 -4.81 27.53
CA ARG A 371 -7.58 -4.51 26.11
C ARG A 371 -8.87 -3.73 25.80
N ILE A 372 -8.73 -2.47 25.40
CA ILE A 372 -9.84 -1.64 24.94
C ILE A 372 -9.96 -1.72 23.42
N ILE A 373 -11.18 -1.89 22.93
CA ILE A 373 -11.51 -2.04 21.50
C ILE A 373 -12.63 -1.04 21.17
N MET A 374 -12.62 -0.48 19.95
CA MET A 374 -13.60 0.52 19.47
C MET A 374 -13.58 1.87 20.22
N GLY A 375 -12.44 2.25 20.78
CA GLY A 375 -12.21 3.56 21.38
C GLY A 375 -11.01 3.54 22.33
N LYS A 376 -10.91 4.56 23.18
CA LYS A 376 -9.89 4.68 24.23
C LYS A 376 -10.50 4.64 25.64
N SER A 377 -9.66 4.51 26.66
CA SER A 377 -10.07 4.55 28.08
C SER A 377 -10.87 5.80 28.43
N GLU A 378 -10.54 6.93 27.81
CA GLU A 378 -11.21 8.22 28.05
C GLU A 378 -12.65 8.25 27.52
N GLU A 379 -13.03 7.30 26.67
CA GLU A 379 -14.38 7.18 26.09
C GLU A 379 -15.30 6.27 26.92
N ILE A 380 -14.80 5.70 28.02
CA ILE A 380 -15.61 5.04 29.04
C ILE A 380 -16.22 6.13 29.92
N VAL A 381 -17.50 6.44 29.66
CA VAL A 381 -18.24 7.53 30.32
C VAL A 381 -19.56 7.02 30.89
N VAL A 382 -20.10 7.74 31.88
CA VAL A 382 -21.44 7.46 32.43
C VAL A 382 -22.47 7.58 31.30
N GLY A 383 -23.37 6.59 31.19
CA GLY A 383 -24.32 6.42 30.10
C GLY A 383 -23.75 5.67 28.88
N GLY A 384 -22.43 5.46 28.83
CA GLY A 384 -21.79 4.69 27.76
C GLY A 384 -22.21 3.23 27.75
N MET A 385 -22.29 2.62 26.56
CA MET A 385 -22.57 1.19 26.40
C MET A 385 -21.26 0.44 26.17
N LEU A 386 -21.04 -0.64 26.91
CA LEU A 386 -19.82 -1.44 26.84
C LEU A 386 -20.15 -2.92 26.74
N ARG A 387 -19.41 -3.66 25.90
CA ARG A 387 -19.36 -5.12 25.97
C ARG A 387 -18.10 -5.55 26.71
N ILE A 388 -18.29 -6.40 27.70
CA ILE A 388 -17.26 -6.82 28.65
C ILE A 388 -17.00 -8.31 28.46
N ILE A 389 -15.73 -8.66 28.23
CA ILE A 389 -15.26 -10.03 28.22
C ILE A 389 -14.27 -10.18 29.38
N GLY A 390 -14.56 -11.06 30.32
CA GLY A 390 -13.78 -11.16 31.55
C GLY A 390 -14.09 -12.39 32.36
N LYS A 391 -13.56 -12.46 33.58
CA LYS A 391 -13.84 -13.54 34.54
C LYS A 391 -14.76 -13.02 35.63
N LYS A 392 -15.87 -13.72 35.88
CA LYS A 392 -16.80 -13.39 36.96
C LYS A 392 -16.22 -13.83 38.31
N ASP A 393 -16.29 -12.97 39.30
CA ASP A 393 -15.99 -13.26 40.70
C ASP A 393 -17.13 -12.72 41.56
N GLN A 394 -18.03 -13.62 41.98
CA GLN A 394 -19.28 -13.25 42.68
C GLN A 394 -20.13 -12.24 41.87
N ASN A 395 -20.32 -11.02 42.40
CA ASN A 395 -21.05 -9.92 41.74
C ASN A 395 -20.13 -8.94 40.99
N GLN A 396 -18.86 -9.32 40.82
CA GLN A 396 -17.86 -8.51 40.12
C GLN A 396 -17.35 -9.23 38.88
N VAL A 397 -16.83 -8.48 37.92
CA VAL A 397 -16.14 -9.03 36.76
C VAL A 397 -14.79 -8.37 36.60
N GLN A 398 -13.73 -9.18 36.54
CA GLN A 398 -12.41 -8.72 36.10
C GLN A 398 -12.37 -8.72 34.58
N ALA A 399 -12.34 -7.53 33.97
CA ALA A 399 -12.36 -7.35 32.53
C ALA A 399 -11.00 -7.69 31.90
N GLU A 400 -11.00 -8.66 30.99
CA GLU A 400 -9.87 -8.95 30.11
C GLU A 400 -9.94 -8.06 28.85
N GLN A 401 -11.15 -7.78 28.37
CA GLN A 401 -11.42 -6.91 27.23
C GLN A 401 -12.66 -6.05 27.45
N ILE A 402 -12.58 -4.80 27.00
CA ILE A 402 -13.69 -3.85 27.00
C ILE A 402 -13.88 -3.36 25.57
N ILE A 403 -15.09 -3.48 25.04
CA ILE A 403 -15.47 -3.04 23.70
C ILE A 403 -16.47 -1.89 23.87
N ILE A 404 -16.14 -0.71 23.35
CA ILE A 404 -16.98 0.48 23.47
C ILE A 404 -18.06 0.47 22.39
N LEU A 405 -19.32 0.39 22.81
CA LEU A 405 -20.49 0.28 21.93
C LEU A 405 -21.31 1.57 21.83
N THR A 406 -20.96 2.61 22.60
CA THR A 406 -21.75 3.86 22.77
C THR A 406 -22.17 4.54 21.47
N ARG A 407 -21.41 4.39 20.38
CA ARG A 407 -21.72 5.01 19.07
C ARG A 407 -22.30 4.04 18.03
N VAL A 408 -22.42 2.76 18.35
CA VAL A 408 -22.74 1.68 17.39
C VAL A 408 -23.93 0.83 17.81
N ALA A 409 -24.34 0.90 19.07
CA ALA A 409 -25.53 0.24 19.59
C ALA A 409 -26.38 1.23 20.40
N ARG A 410 -27.66 0.92 20.55
CA ARG A 410 -28.63 1.74 21.27
C ARG A 410 -29.34 0.94 22.36
N ILE A 411 -29.74 1.63 23.41
CA ILE A 411 -30.65 1.09 24.42
C ILE A 411 -32.07 1.34 23.93
N VAL A 412 -32.84 0.26 23.77
CA VAL A 412 -34.29 0.31 23.53
C VAL A 412 -34.99 0.28 24.90
N SER A 413 -35.99 1.15 25.04
CA SER A 413 -36.66 1.50 26.30
C SER A 413 -37.52 0.38 26.85
#